data_AF-A0A925W020-F1
#
_entry.id   AF-A0A925W020-F1
#
_cell.length_a   1.000
_cell.length_b   1.000
_cell.length_c   1.000
_cell.angle_alpha   90.00
_cell.angle_beta   90.00
_cell.angle_gamma   90.00
#
_symmetry.space_group_name_H-M   'P 1'
#
loop_
_entity.id
_entity.type
_entity.pdbx_description
1 polymer ?
#
loop_
_entity_poly.entity_id
_entity_poly.type
_entity_poly.pdbx_seq_one_letter_code
_entity_poly.pdbx_strand_id
1 'polypeptide(L)' 'MGLHVVRQQVVSFTYNETEFKNGFRVDLLVENQLLVEITSIEQVIPVHKKQVLTFCA' A
#
# COMPACT_ATOMS: atom_id res chain seq x y z
N MET A 1 -5.31 -7.67 -23.26
CA MET A 1 -6.07 -6.70 -22.45
C MET A 1 -5.21 -6.34 -21.24
N GLY A 2 -5.15 -5.06 -20.85
CA GLY A 2 -4.35 -4.59 -19.71
C GLY A 2 -5.19 -4.54 -18.42
N LEU A 3 -4.51 -4.28 -17.29
CA LEU A 3 -5.15 -4.01 -16.00
C LEU A 3 -5.43 -2.50 -15.85
N HIS A 4 -6.54 -2.14 -15.22
CA HIS A 4 -6.82 -0.80 -14.75
C HIS A 4 -5.97 -0.50 -13.51
N VAL A 5 -5.11 0.51 -13.62
CA VAL A 5 -4.18 0.90 -12.54
C VAL A 5 -4.28 2.40 -12.32
N VAL A 6 -4.56 2.81 -11.09
CA VAL A 6 -4.52 4.21 -10.64
C VAL A 6 -3.28 4.42 -9.80
N ARG A 7 -2.55 5.51 -10.05
CA ARG A 7 -1.32 5.84 -9.35
C ARG A 7 -1.53 6.99 -8.37
N GLN A 8 -0.87 6.94 -7.21
CA GLN A 8 -0.91 7.99 -6.16
C GLN A 8 -2.34 8.31 -5.70
N GLN A 9 -3.17 7.27 -5.50
CA GLN A 9 -4.57 7.43 -5.13
C GLN A 9 -4.69 7.71 -3.62
N VAL A 10 -5.43 8.76 -3.25
CA VAL A 10 -5.77 9.01 -1.85
C VAL A 10 -6.94 8.10 -1.47
N VAL A 11 -6.80 7.34 -0.39
CA VAL A 11 -7.79 6.40 0.12
C VAL A 11 -8.29 6.90 1.47
N SER A 12 -9.62 6.98 1.60
CA SER A 12 -10.29 7.20 2.88
C SER A 12 -10.90 5.89 3.35
N PHE A 13 -10.86 5.61 4.64
CA PHE A 13 -11.35 4.36 5.21
C PHE A 13 -11.84 4.56 6.64
N THR A 14 -12.66 3.63 7.11
CA THR A 14 -13.14 3.62 8.51
C THR A 14 -12.46 2.48 9.26
N TYR A 15 -11.91 2.78 10.42
CA TYR A 15 -11.30 1.79 11.32
C TYR A 15 -11.68 2.11 12.76
N ASN A 16 -12.13 1.09 13.52
CA ASN A 16 -12.61 1.25 14.90
C ASN A 16 -13.56 2.45 15.06
N GLU A 17 -14.61 2.51 14.22
CA GLU A 17 -15.63 3.58 14.21
C GLU A 17 -15.09 4.99 13.93
N THR A 18 -13.80 5.11 13.61
CA THR A 18 -13.14 6.37 13.27
C THR A 18 -13.00 6.47 11.75
N GLU A 19 -13.54 7.55 11.18
CA GLU A 19 -13.40 7.85 9.75
C GLU A 19 -12.08 8.57 9.49
N PHE A 20 -11.21 7.97 8.67
CA PHE A 20 -9.97 8.57 8.21
C PHE A 20 -10.16 9.17 6.83
N LYS A 21 -10.48 10.47 6.80
CA LYS A 21 -10.52 11.25 5.55
C LYS A 21 -9.10 11.49 5.07
N ASN A 22 -8.81 11.11 3.83
CA ASN A 22 -7.46 11.10 3.26
C ASN A 22 -6.46 10.28 4.11
N GLY A 23 -6.90 9.15 4.65
CA GLY A 23 -6.14 8.36 5.63
C GLY A 23 -4.76 7.90 5.14
N PHE A 24 -4.60 7.66 3.84
CA PHE A 24 -3.29 7.39 3.24
C PHE A 24 -3.33 7.58 1.71
N ARG A 25 -2.14 7.69 1.09
CA ARG A 25 -1.98 7.75 -0.36
C ARG A 25 -1.25 6.49 -0.81
N VAL A 26 -1.89 5.70 -1.68
CA VAL A 26 -1.30 4.48 -2.22
C VAL A 26 -0.51 4.72 -3.48
N ASP A 27 0.58 3.98 -3.65
CA ASP A 27 1.41 4.12 -4.84
C ASP A 27 0.66 3.66 -6.08
N LEU A 28 0.06 2.47 -6.04
CA LEU A 28 -0.78 1.92 -7.10
C LEU A 28 -2.02 1.23 -6.53
N LEU A 29 -3.17 1.44 -7.18
CA LEU A 29 -4.41 0.72 -6.97
C LEU A 29 -4.78 0.00 -8.27
N VAL A 30 -4.79 -1.33 -8.23
CA VAL A 30 -5.09 -2.20 -9.36
C VAL A 30 -6.50 -2.75 -9.23
N GLU A 31 -7.32 -2.59 -10.27
CA GLU A 31 -8.71 -3.09 -10.34
C GLU A 31 -9.59 -2.74 -9.13
N ASN A 32 -9.28 -1.62 -8.45
CA ASN A 32 -9.91 -1.19 -7.21
C ASN A 32 -9.90 -2.26 -6.09
N GLN A 33 -9.01 -3.25 -6.15
CA GLN A 33 -8.97 -4.41 -5.25
C GLN A 33 -7.60 -4.66 -4.64
N LEU A 34 -6.51 -4.35 -5.36
CA LEU A 34 -5.15 -4.60 -4.92
C LEU A 34 -4.39 -3.28 -4.76
N LEU A 35 -3.95 -3.00 -3.54
CA LEU A 35 -3.04 -1.91 -3.21
C LEU A 35 -1.60 -2.40 -3.34
N VAL A 36 -0.74 -1.65 -4.01
CA VAL A 36 0.69 -1.96 -4.17
C VAL A 36 1.51 -0.75 -3.75
N GLU A 37 2.36 -0.96 -2.76
CA GLU A 37 3.31 0.01 -2.22
C GLU A 37 4.71 -0.29 -2.75
N ILE A 38 5.35 0.73 -3.31
CA ILE A 38 6.70 0.59 -3.86
C ILE A 38 7.68 1.01 -2.79
N THR A 39 8.40 0.03 -2.24
CA THR A 39 9.49 0.28 -1.30
C THR A 39 10.82 -0.10 -1.94
N SER A 40 11.83 0.77 -1.81
CA SER A 40 13.20 0.45 -2.23
C SER A 40 13.92 -0.27 -1.09
N ILE A 41 14.28 -1.53 -1.30
CA ILE A 41 15.09 -2.31 -0.36
C ILE A 41 16.37 -2.79 -1.03
N GLU A 42 17.48 -2.87 -0.28
CA GLU A 42 18.79 -3.27 -0.81
C GLU A 42 18.84 -4.77 -1.17
N GLN A 43 18.17 -5.64 -0.39
CA GLN A 43 18.00 -7.06 -0.68
C GLN A 43 16.69 -7.62 -0.12
N VAL A 44 16.00 -8.49 -0.89
CA VAL A 44 14.83 -9.26 -0.43
C VAL A 44 15.32 -10.47 0.38
N ILE A 45 15.66 -10.29 1.66
CA ILE A 45 15.97 -11.41 2.54
C ILE A 45 14.70 -12.17 3.00
N PRO A 46 14.77 -13.50 3.22
CA PRO A 46 13.59 -14.36 3.47
C PRO A 46 12.69 -13.95 4.65
N VAL A 47 13.21 -13.19 5.61
CA VAL A 47 12.45 -12.68 6.77
C VAL A 47 11.38 -11.65 6.37
N HIS A 48 11.51 -10.99 5.20
CA HIS A 48 10.56 -9.99 4.71
C HIS A 48 9.22 -10.55 4.24
N LYS A 49 9.04 -11.89 4.18
CA LYS A 49 7.74 -12.49 3.86
C LYS A 49 6.72 -12.45 5.01
N LYS A 50 7.12 -12.05 6.23
CA LYS A 50 6.21 -11.93 7.39
C LYS A 50 6.22 -10.55 8.09
N GLN A 51 7.12 -9.65 7.76
CA GLN A 51 7.22 -8.34 8.41
C GLN A 51 6.90 -7.22 7.43
N VAL A 52 5.64 -6.79 7.44
CA VAL A 52 5.18 -5.54 6.81
C VAL A 52 5.42 -4.32 7.72
N LEU A 53 5.99 -4.48 8.90
CA LEU A 53 6.30 -3.36 9.79
C LEU A 53 7.70 -3.52 10.37
N THR A 54 8.47 -2.44 10.30
CA THR A 54 9.86 -2.28 10.80
C THR A 54 10.91 -2.63 9.76
N PHE A 55 11.26 -1.67 8.91
CA PHE A 55 12.65 -1.21 8.76
C PHE A 55 12.70 -0.04 7.77
N CYS A 56 12.65 1.17 8.31
CA CYS A 56 13.32 2.33 7.72
C CYS A 56 14.22 2.88 8.82
N ALA A 57 15.46 3.19 8.45
CA ALA A 57 16.45 3.83 9.32
C ALA A 57 15.93 5.14 9.93
#